data_AF-A0A7S1LHP0-F1
#
_entry.id   AF-A0A7S1LHP0-F1
#
_cell.length_a   1.000
_cell.length_b   1.000
_cell.length_c   1.000
_cell.angle_alpha   90.00
_cell.angle_beta   90.00
_cell.angle_gamma   90.00
#
_symmetry.space_group_name_H-M   'P 1'
#
loop_
_entity.id
_entity.type
_entity.pdbx_description
1 polymer ?
#
loop_
_entity_poly.entity_id
_entity_poly.type
_entity_poly.pdbx_seq_one_letter_code
_entity_poly.pdbx_strand_id
1 'polypeptide(L)'
;AKMTECGPQGLANTAWALATLAVEDVPLCNAISSAAIPKLSDFTSQSLANTAWAWSTLSIADAQLLPSISAAALTKISDFAPQNLSNMAWSFAAREVRDLPLLAAI
;
A
#
# COMPACT_ATOMS: atom_id res chain seq x y z
N ALA A 1 19.60 -2.06 3.15
CA ALA A 1 20.34 -0.87 3.61
C ALA A 1 19.64 0.42 3.20
N LYS A 2 19.59 0.80 1.92
CA LYS A 2 18.95 2.08 1.52
C LYS A 2 17.42 2.12 1.73
N MET A 3 16.69 1.05 1.41
CA MET A 3 15.22 1.04 1.58
C MET A 3 14.77 1.18 3.05
N THR A 4 15.57 0.70 4.00
CA THR A 4 15.28 0.84 5.43
C THR A 4 15.48 2.27 5.93
N GLU A 5 16.31 3.07 5.24
CA GLU A 5 16.52 4.49 5.53
C GLU A 5 15.44 5.39 4.90
N CYS A 6 14.75 4.90 3.86
CA CYS A 6 13.66 5.66 3.24
C CYS A 6 12.55 5.94 4.26
N GLY A 7 12.15 7.22 4.34
CA GLY A 7 10.98 7.63 5.08
C GLY A 7 9.69 7.12 4.44
N PRO A 8 8.55 7.25 5.13
CA PRO A 8 7.31 6.64 4.69
C PRO A 8 6.88 7.13 3.28
N GLN A 9 6.94 8.43 3.03
CA GLN A 9 6.64 8.98 1.70
C GLN A 9 7.56 8.44 0.59
N GLY A 10 8.85 8.26 0.88
CA GLY A 10 9.82 7.74 -0.10
C GLY A 10 9.51 6.31 -0.53
N LEU A 11 9.09 5.46 0.42
CA LEU A 11 8.67 4.09 0.14
C LEU A 11 7.46 4.05 -0.78
N ALA A 12 6.42 4.82 -0.45
CA ALA A 12 5.19 4.89 -1.24
C ALA A 12 5.46 5.44 -2.66
N ASN A 13 6.26 6.49 -2.79
CA ASN A 13 6.61 7.07 -4.09
C ASN A 13 7.41 6.10 -4.96
N THR A 14 8.32 5.33 -4.36
CA THR A 14 9.11 4.32 -5.09
C THR A 14 8.20 3.19 -5.60
N ALA A 15 7.31 2.68 -4.75
CA ALA A 15 6.32 1.68 -5.15
C ALA A 15 5.42 2.19 -6.28
N TRP A 16 4.90 3.41 -6.15
CA TRP A 16 4.08 4.06 -7.16
C TRP A 16 4.83 4.23 -8.49
N ALA A 17 6.10 4.63 -8.46
CA ALA A 17 6.92 4.80 -9.65
C ALA A 17 7.15 3.47 -10.38
N LEU A 18 7.45 2.39 -9.65
CA LEU A 18 7.60 1.04 -10.22
C LEU A 18 6.30 0.60 -10.91
N ALA A 19 5.16 0.78 -10.24
CA ALA A 19 3.85 0.45 -10.80
C ALA A 19 3.52 1.29 -12.05
N THR A 20 3.80 2.60 -12.01
CA THR A 20 3.56 3.51 -13.15
C THR A 20 4.42 3.16 -14.36
N LEU A 21 5.64 2.69 -14.14
CA LEU A 21 6.56 2.26 -15.19
C LEU A 21 6.35 0.79 -15.62
N ALA A 22 5.39 0.08 -15.00
CA ALA A 22 5.17 -1.36 -15.18
C ALA A 22 6.45 -2.19 -15.00
N VAL A 23 7.29 -1.82 -14.02
CA VAL A 23 8.54 -2.51 -13.69
C VAL A 23 8.29 -3.49 -12.54
N GLU A 24 8.32 -4.78 -12.86
CA GLU A 24 8.22 -5.86 -11.89
C GLU A 24 9.60 -6.26 -11.33
N ASP A 25 10.19 -5.38 -10.52
CA ASP A 25 11.40 -5.70 -9.75
C ASP A 25 11.00 -6.35 -8.41
N VAL A 26 10.75 -7.66 -8.45
CA VAL A 26 10.31 -8.43 -7.27
C VAL A 26 11.27 -8.28 -6.07
N PRO A 27 12.61 -8.35 -6.23
CA PRO A 27 13.54 -8.08 -5.13
C PRO A 27 13.36 -6.69 -4.50
N LEU A 28 13.21 -5.64 -5.32
CA LEU A 28 13.00 -4.28 -4.83
C LEU A 28 11.65 -4.12 -4.14
N CYS A 29 10.59 -4.69 -4.70
CA CYS A 29 9.26 -4.70 -4.08
C CYS A 29 9.28 -5.40 -2.71
N ASN A 30 9.94 -6.56 -2.59
CA ASN A 30 10.12 -7.24 -1.31
C ASN A 30 10.89 -6.36 -0.30
N ALA A 31 11.91 -5.64 -0.76
CA ALA A 31 12.66 -4.71 0.10
C ALA A 31 11.81 -3.51 0.55
N ILE A 32 10.96 -2.97 -0.34
CA ILE A 32 10.01 -1.91 -0.01
C ILE A 32 9.00 -2.42 1.02
N SER A 33 8.40 -3.59 0.79
CA SER A 33 7.41 -4.20 1.70
C SER A 33 7.99 -4.40 3.10
N SER A 34 9.14 -5.06 3.20
CA SER A 34 9.82 -5.30 4.48
C SER A 34 10.16 -4.00 5.23
N ALA A 35 10.52 -2.93 4.51
CA ALA A 35 10.80 -1.64 5.12
C ALA A 35 9.52 -0.83 5.46
N ALA A 36 8.43 -1.05 4.74
CA ALA A 36 7.16 -0.34 4.90
C ALA A 36 6.32 -0.87 6.07
N ILE A 37 6.21 -2.20 6.22
CA ILE A 37 5.40 -2.86 7.27
C ILE A 37 5.62 -2.24 8.67
N PRO A 38 6.85 -2.07 9.19
CA PRO A 38 7.06 -1.50 10.52
C PRO A 38 6.77 0.01 10.61
N LYS A 39 6.54 0.70 9.48
CA LYS A 39 6.34 2.15 9.38
C LYS A 39 4.93 2.55 8.93
N LEU A 40 4.01 1.60 8.73
CA LEU A 40 2.67 1.88 8.21
C LEU A 40 1.85 2.82 9.11
N SER A 41 2.12 2.82 10.42
CA SER A 41 1.56 3.78 11.38
C SER A 41 1.93 5.23 11.05
N ASP A 42 3.00 5.46 10.30
CA ASP A 42 3.51 6.79 9.98
C ASP A 42 3.16 7.19 8.54
N PHE A 43 2.59 6.29 7.73
CA PHE A 43 2.06 6.64 6.42
C PHE A 43 0.83 7.55 6.55
N THR A 44 0.74 8.54 5.66
CA THR A 44 -0.49 9.28 5.41
C THR A 44 -1.52 8.38 4.71
N SER A 45 -2.80 8.80 4.72
CA SER A 45 -3.86 8.11 3.97
C SER A 45 -3.54 7.96 2.48
N GLN A 46 -2.90 8.97 1.89
CA GLN A 46 -2.43 8.94 0.50
C GLN A 46 -1.30 7.93 0.30
N SER A 47 -0.29 7.90 1.19
CA SER A 47 0.82 6.93 1.10
C SER A 47 0.32 5.49 1.22
N LEU A 48 -0.64 5.22 2.12
CA LEU A 48 -1.28 3.92 2.24
C LEU A 48 -1.99 3.51 0.94
N ALA A 49 -2.83 4.41 0.40
CA ALA A 49 -3.57 4.15 -0.84
C ALA A 49 -2.65 3.92 -2.04
N ASN A 50 -1.61 4.75 -2.20
CA ASN A 50 -0.64 4.61 -3.30
C ASN A 50 0.14 3.29 -3.22
N THR A 51 0.52 2.86 -2.01
CA THR A 51 1.24 1.60 -1.83
C THR A 51 0.35 0.40 -2.14
N ALA A 52 -0.91 0.40 -1.68
CA ALA A 52 -1.88 -0.64 -2.02
C ALA A 52 -2.14 -0.72 -3.54
N TRP A 53 -2.30 0.45 -4.18
CA TRP A 53 -2.50 0.54 -5.62
C TRP A 53 -1.31 0.00 -6.40
N ALA A 54 -0.08 0.32 -5.98
CA ALA A 54 1.13 -0.17 -6.63
C ALA A 54 1.22 -1.70 -6.62
N TRP A 55 0.97 -2.34 -5.47
CA TRP A 55 0.96 -3.80 -5.34
C TRP A 55 -0.16 -4.46 -6.15
N SER A 56 -1.31 -3.79 -6.23
CA SER A 56 -2.44 -4.27 -7.04
C SER A 56 -2.13 -4.21 -8.53
N THR A 57 -1.50 -3.12 -8.97
CA THR A 57 -1.13 -2.86 -10.38
C THR A 57 -0.01 -3.80 -10.86
N LEU A 58 1.05 -3.97 -10.07
CA LEU A 58 2.17 -4.84 -10.40
C LEU A 58 1.85 -6.34 -10.25
N SER A 59 0.68 -6.69 -9.72
CA SER A 59 0.29 -8.07 -9.44
C SER A 59 1.30 -8.90 -8.63
N ILE A 60 2.05 -8.22 -7.75
CA ILE A 60 3.01 -8.86 -6.86
C ILE A 60 2.27 -9.47 -5.68
N ALA A 61 2.45 -10.77 -5.49
CA ALA A 61 1.93 -11.48 -4.34
C ALA A 61 2.73 -11.12 -3.09
N ASP A 62 2.08 -10.40 -2.17
CA ASP A 62 2.60 -10.14 -0.84
C ASP A 62 1.50 -10.37 0.18
N ALA A 63 1.60 -11.52 0.87
CA ALA A 63 0.60 -11.97 1.82
C ALA A 63 0.57 -11.14 3.11
N GLN A 64 1.58 -10.31 3.37
CA GLN A 64 1.68 -9.52 4.60
C GLN A 64 1.35 -8.05 4.37
N LEU A 65 1.82 -7.46 3.26
CA LEU A 65 1.75 -6.02 3.07
C LEU A 65 0.30 -5.52 2.94
N LEU A 66 -0.52 -6.11 2.07
CA LEU A 66 -1.89 -5.65 1.86
C LEU A 66 -2.76 -5.74 3.13
N PRO A 67 -2.79 -6.88 3.87
CA PRO A 67 -3.46 -6.93 5.17
C PRO A 67 -2.93 -5.91 6.18
N SER A 68 -1.62 -5.67 6.19
CA SER A 68 -1.02 -4.68 7.10
C SER A 68 -1.42 -3.25 6.73
N ILE A 69 -1.50 -2.92 5.42
CA ILE A 69 -2.00 -1.63 4.93
C ILE A 69 -3.46 -1.45 5.33
N SER A 70 -4.29 -2.49 5.18
CA SER A 70 -5.69 -2.46 5.60
C SER A 70 -5.82 -2.14 7.09
N ALA A 71 -5.10 -2.87 7.95
CA ALA A 71 -5.10 -2.62 9.39
C ALA A 71 -4.68 -1.18 9.73
N ALA A 72 -3.65 -0.66 9.08
CA ALA A 72 -3.20 0.73 9.27
C ALA A 72 -4.16 1.78 8.67
N ALA A 73 -4.91 1.44 7.62
CA ALA A 73 -5.91 2.32 7.03
C ALA A 73 -7.15 2.44 7.94
N LEU A 74 -7.59 1.32 8.53
CA LEU A 74 -8.72 1.29 9.46
C LEU A 74 -8.52 2.20 10.68
N THR A 75 -7.31 2.31 11.21
CA THR A 75 -7.01 3.21 12.35
C THR A 75 -7.05 4.69 11.99
N LYS A 76 -7.02 5.03 10.70
CA LYS A 76 -6.95 6.40 10.18
C LYS A 76 -8.10 6.72 9.21
N ILE A 77 -9.14 5.89 9.17
CA ILE A 77 -10.14 5.92 8.09
C ILE A 77 -10.85 7.29 7.99
N SER A 78 -11.02 7.98 9.13
CA SER A 78 -11.56 9.34 9.21
C SER A 78 -10.73 10.40 8.50
N ASP A 79 -9.44 10.13 8.28
CA ASP A 79 -8.46 11.07 7.72
C ASP A 79 -8.28 10.85 6.21
N PHE A 80 -9.00 9.90 5.63
CA PHE A 80 -8.94 9.65 4.20
C PHE A 80 -9.82 10.66 3.44
N ALA A 81 -9.19 11.34 2.48
CA ALA A 81 -9.95 12.00 1.43
C ALA A 81 -10.74 10.94 0.62
N PRO A 82 -11.92 11.27 0.07
CA PRO A 82 -12.75 10.34 -0.71
C PRO A 82 -12.00 9.64 -1.86
N GLN A 83 -11.07 10.34 -2.51
CA GLN A 83 -10.22 9.77 -3.55
C GLN A 83 -9.30 8.66 -3.02
N ASN A 84 -8.70 8.86 -1.84
CA ASN A 84 -7.81 7.87 -1.22
C ASN A 84 -8.59 6.61 -0.81
N LEU A 85 -9.82 6.78 -0.30
CA LEU A 85 -10.73 5.66 -0.01
C LEU A 85 -11.07 4.89 -1.28
N SER A 86 -11.43 5.59 -2.36
CA SER A 86 -11.77 4.97 -3.64
C SER A 86 -10.61 4.16 -4.21
N ASN A 87 -9.38 4.72 -4.16
CA ASN A 87 -8.17 4.02 -4.60
C ASN A 87 -7.89 2.79 -3.73
N MET A 88 -8.10 2.90 -2.42
CA MET A 88 -7.96 1.77 -1.51
C MET A 88 -8.96 0.67 -1.86
N ALA A 89 -10.25 0.98 -1.95
CA ALA A 89 -11.31 0.05 -2.30
C ALA A 89 -11.02 -0.67 -3.62
N TRP A 90 -10.63 0.07 -4.66
CA TRP A 90 -10.28 -0.49 -5.95
C TRP A 90 -9.09 -1.46 -5.87
N SER A 91 -8.05 -1.11 -5.09
CA SER A 91 -6.85 -1.93 -4.93
C SER A 91 -7.19 -3.30 -4.34
N PHE A 92 -7.99 -3.33 -3.27
CA PHE A 92 -8.42 -4.59 -2.64
C PHE A 92 -9.36 -5.39 -3.54
N ALA A 93 -10.28 -4.72 -4.26
CA ALA A 93 -11.16 -5.38 -5.21
C ALA A 93 -10.40 -6.00 -6.38
N ALA A 94 -9.41 -5.29 -6.95
CA ALA A 94 -8.62 -5.73 -8.09
C ALA A 94 -7.73 -6.95 -7.78
N ARG A 95 -7.35 -7.14 -6.51
CA ARG A 95 -6.56 -8.29 -6.04
C ARG A 95 -7.41 -9.51 -5.65
N GLU A 96 -8.74 -9.44 -5.80
CA GLU A 96 -9.69 -10.41 -5.24
C GLU A 96 -9.53 -10.62 -3.71
N VAL A 97 -8.85 -9.71 -3.03
CA VAL A 97 -8.63 -9.78 -1.58
C VAL A 97 -9.87 -9.24 -0.89
N ARG A 98 -10.70 -10.14 -0.37
CA ARG A 98 -11.89 -9.80 0.42
C ARG A 98 -11.50 -9.39 1.83
N ASP A 99 -11.02 -8.16 2.00
CA ASP A 99 -10.91 -7.55 3.32
C ASP A 99 -12.27 -6.97 3.74
N LEU A 100 -13.13 -7.83 4.30
CA LEU A 100 -14.49 -7.45 4.69
C LEU A 100 -14.53 -6.32 5.75
N PRO A 101 -13.65 -6.29 6.77
CA PRO A 101 -13.57 -5.16 7.69
C PRO A 101 -13.29 -3.84 6.99
N LEU A 102 -12.31 -3.81 6.08
CA LEU A 102 -11.99 -2.59 5.33
C LEU A 102 -13.13 -2.20 4.41
N LEU A 103 -13.66 -3.13 3.62
CA LEU A 103 -14.75 -2.84 2.68
C LEU A 103 -16.05 -2.37 3.36
N ALA A 104 -16.29 -2.77 4.60
CA ALA A 104 -17.44 -2.30 5.39
C ALA A 104 -17.23 -0.91 6.01
N ALA A 105 -15.97 -0.44 6.08
CA ALA A 105 -15.60 0.85 6.67
C ALA A 105 -15.52 1.99 5.63
N ILE A 106 -15.56 1.67 4.34
CA ILE A 106 -15.57 2.62 3.20
C ILE A 106 -17.01 2.88 2.77
#